data_AF-A0A5C0E1Z8-F1
#
_entry.id   AF-A0A5C0E1Z8-F1
#
_cell.length_a   1.000
_cell.length_b   1.000
_cell.length_c   1.000
_cell.angle_alpha   90.00
_cell.angle_beta   90.00
_cell.angle_gamma   90.00
#
_symmetry.space_group_name_H-M   'P 1'
#
loop_
_entity.id
_entity.type
_entity.pdbx_description
1 polymer ?
#
loop_
_entity_poly.entity_id
_entity_poly.type
_entity_poly.pdbx_seq_one_letter_code
_entity_poly.pdbx_strand_id
1 'polypeptide(L)'
;MYATIQSEYFHNFHCRVKAEPIISTQDYNVYELVDSQFPNDIISKSNNTGKKKVFRHIALDNQNNGYLFDIKLKTLDLNMKLCRYKKDER
;
A
#
# COMPACT_ATOMS: atom_id res chain seq x y z
N MET A 1 -16.27 3.99 3.80
CA MET A 1 -15.90 2.74 4.51
C MET A 1 -14.39 2.55 4.40
N TYR A 2 -13.76 2.01 5.44
CA TYR A 2 -12.29 1.86 5.52
C TYR A 2 -11.91 0.38 5.54
N ALA A 3 -10.64 0.12 5.29
CA ALA A 3 -10.06 -1.21 5.43
C ALA A 3 -8.65 -1.10 6.01
N THR A 4 -8.15 -2.23 6.47
CA THR A 4 -6.82 -2.37 7.04
C THR A 4 -5.96 -3.25 6.14
N ILE A 5 -4.72 -2.83 5.90
CA ILE A 5 -3.69 -3.64 5.24
C ILE A 5 -2.55 -3.85 6.23
N GLN A 6 -2.14 -5.10 6.41
CA GLN A 6 -1.03 -5.49 7.28
C GLN A 6 -0.04 -6.39 6.53
N SER A 7 1.26 -6.17 6.70
CA SER A 7 2.33 -7.05 6.23
C SER A 7 3.30 -7.35 7.37
N GLU A 8 3.47 -8.63 7.68
CA GLU A 8 4.50 -9.10 8.63
C GLU A 8 5.90 -9.10 7.99
N TYR A 9 5.98 -9.08 6.65
CA TYR A 9 7.25 -9.15 5.90
C TYR A 9 7.87 -7.78 5.63
N PHE A 10 7.06 -6.73 5.64
CA PHE A 10 7.50 -5.37 5.37
C PHE A 10 7.46 -4.56 6.67
N HIS A 11 8.54 -4.60 7.45
CA HIS A 11 8.72 -3.79 8.66
C HIS A 11 7.54 -3.85 9.67
N ASN A 12 6.84 -4.99 9.78
CA ASN A 12 5.60 -5.11 10.57
C ASN A 12 4.57 -4.02 10.23
N PHE A 13 4.45 -3.71 8.95
CA PHE A 13 3.61 -2.65 8.43
C PHE A 13 2.13 -2.90 8.73
N HIS A 14 1.45 -1.86 9.16
CA HIS A 14 0.03 -1.85 9.45
C HIS A 14 -0.52 -0.46 9.14
N CYS A 15 -1.47 -0.37 8.21
CA CYS A 15 -2.11 0.89 7.86
C CYS A 15 -3.62 0.75 7.62
N ARG A 16 -4.30 1.89 7.70
CA ARG A 16 -5.69 2.04 7.26
C ARG A 16 -5.75 2.67 5.87
N VAL A 17 -6.60 2.13 5.02
CA VAL A 17 -6.86 2.59 3.65
C VAL A 17 -8.35 2.87 3.42
N LYS A 18 -8.65 3.63 2.37
CA LYS A 18 -10.01 3.67 1.79
C LYS A 18 -10.35 2.26 1.32
N ALA A 19 -11.54 1.77 1.67
CA ALA A 19 -11.91 0.39 1.35
C ALA A 19 -12.22 0.17 -0.13
N GLU A 20 -12.59 1.24 -0.83
CA GLU A 20 -12.82 1.21 -2.27
C GLU A 20 -11.50 1.52 -2.97
N PRO A 21 -11.07 0.67 -3.91
CA PRO A 21 -9.85 0.90 -4.66
C PRO A 21 -9.99 2.13 -5.57
N ILE A 22 -8.93 2.92 -5.66
CA ILE A 22 -8.87 4.08 -6.56
C ILE A 22 -8.50 3.68 -8.00
N ILE A 23 -7.91 2.48 -8.15
CA ILE A 23 -7.60 1.86 -9.44
C ILE A 23 -7.87 0.37 -9.28
N SER A 24 -8.65 -0.19 -10.21
CA SER A 24 -8.85 -1.63 -10.34
C SER A 24 -8.39 -2.07 -11.71
N THR A 25 -7.51 -3.08 -11.74
CA THR A 25 -7.05 -3.75 -12.94
C THR A 25 -7.42 -5.23 -12.88
N GLN A 26 -7.10 -6.00 -13.92
CA GLN A 26 -7.27 -7.46 -13.89
C GLN A 26 -6.35 -8.14 -12.87
N ASP A 27 -5.18 -7.54 -12.61
CA ASP A 27 -4.11 -8.16 -11.83
C ASP A 27 -4.07 -7.69 -10.37
N TYR A 28 -4.44 -6.43 -10.13
CA TYR A 28 -4.37 -5.82 -8.80
C TYR A 28 -5.33 -4.64 -8.62
N ASN A 29 -5.60 -4.36 -7.34
CA ASN A 29 -6.35 -3.21 -6.86
C ASN A 29 -5.43 -2.26 -6.09
N VAL A 30 -5.56 -0.95 -6.32
CA VAL A 30 -4.77 0.08 -5.65
C VAL A 30 -5.63 0.81 -4.63
N TYR A 31 -5.17 0.82 -3.38
CA TYR A 31 -5.82 1.44 -2.25
C TYR A 31 -5.02 2.64 -1.78
N GLU A 32 -5.73 3.70 -1.40
CA GLU A 32 -5.14 4.93 -0.88
C GLU A 32 -5.17 4.93 0.65
N LEU A 33 -4.06 5.32 1.28
CA LEU A 33 -3.99 5.52 2.72
C LEU A 33 -5.00 6.57 3.18
N VAL A 34 -5.59 6.36 4.36
CA VAL A 34 -6.52 7.36 4.93
C VAL A 34 -5.75 8.60 5.36
N ASP A 35 -6.28 9.76 5.00
CA ASP A 35 -5.78 11.05 5.48
C ASP A 35 -5.89 11.15 7.01
N SER A 36 -4.79 11.54 7.64
CA SER A 36 -4.64 11.65 9.08
C SER A 36 -3.94 12.97 9.39
N GLN A 37 -4.19 13.52 10.57
CA GLN A 37 -3.45 14.70 11.06
C GLN A 37 -1.94 14.41 11.19
N PHE A 38 -1.56 13.15 11.38
CA PHE A 38 -0.18 12.71 11.37
C PHE A 38 0.15 12.02 10.03
N PRO A 39 1.35 12.27 9.45
CA PRO A 39 1.74 11.64 8.18
C PRO A 39 1.73 10.11 8.29
N ASN A 40 0.81 9.46 7.59
CA ASN A 40 0.78 8.00 7.41
C ASN A 40 1.61 7.55 6.19
N ASP A 41 2.40 8.46 5.63
CA ASP A 41 3.25 8.27 4.48
C ASP A 41 4.23 7.12 4.67
N ILE A 42 4.26 6.20 3.71
CA ILE A 42 5.19 5.07 3.73
C ILE A 42 6.51 5.51 3.11
N ILE A 43 7.59 5.48 3.89
CA ILE A 43 8.92 5.81 3.41
C ILE A 43 9.65 4.53 3.04
N SER A 44 9.90 4.33 1.75
CA SER A 44 10.76 3.25 1.26
C SER A 44 12.07 3.84 0.73
N LYS A 45 13.19 3.19 1.06
CA LYS A 45 14.52 3.58 0.59
C LYS A 45 14.90 2.69 -0.59
N SER A 46 15.19 3.30 -1.73
CA SER A 46 15.72 2.55 -2.87
C SER A 46 17.15 2.09 -2.56
N ASN A 47 17.37 0.78 -2.55
CA ASN A 47 18.67 0.18 -2.25
C ASN A 47 19.79 0.66 -3.20
N ASN A 48 19.47 0.96 -4.47
CA ASN A 48 20.46 1.31 -5.48
C ASN A 48 20.87 2.78 -5.49
N THR A 49 20.01 3.68 -5.01
CA THR A 49 20.26 5.14 -5.12
C THR A 49 20.36 5.83 -3.77
N GLY A 50 20.01 5.15 -2.67
CA GLY A 50 19.89 5.74 -1.35
C GLY A 50 18.75 6.77 -1.20
N LYS A 51 18.03 7.07 -2.30
CA LYS A 51 16.93 8.02 -2.31
C LYS A 51 15.72 7.45 -1.57
N LYS A 52 15.15 8.28 -0.70
CA LYS A 52 13.88 7.99 -0.03
C LYS A 52 12.74 8.35 -0.98
N LYS A 53 11.80 7.42 -1.15
CA LYS A 53 10.53 7.67 -1.82
C LYS A 53 9.42 7.59 -0.79
N VAL A 54 8.40 8.43 -0.98
CA VAL A 54 7.23 8.51 -0.14
C VAL A 54 6.04 7.96 -0.91
N PHE A 55 5.30 7.04 -0.29
CA PHE A 55 4.16 6.38 -0.88
C PHE A 55 2.92 6.56 -0.03
N ARG A 56 1.78 6.78 -0.71
CA ARG A 56 0.44 6.83 -0.10
C ARG A 56 -0.54 5.81 -0.68
N HIS A 57 -0.04 4.93 -1.53
CA HIS A 57 -0.86 3.97 -2.25
C HIS A 57 -0.23 2.58 -2.16
N ILE A 58 -1.09 1.59 -1.97
CA ILE A 58 -0.72 0.18 -1.88
C ILE A 58 -1.51 -0.57 -2.94
N ALA A 59 -0.82 -1.31 -3.79
CA ALA A 59 -1.47 -2.27 -4.67
C ALA A 59 -1.52 -3.64 -3.99
N LEU A 60 -2.65 -4.34 -4.11
CA LEU A 60 -2.80 -5.74 -3.71
C LEU A 60 -3.23 -6.55 -4.94
N ASP A 61 -2.48 -7.62 -5.24
CA ASP A 61 -2.88 -8.56 -6.28
C ASP A 61 -3.92 -9.59 -5.78
N ASN A 62 -4.37 -10.42 -6.71
CA ASN A 62 -5.35 -11.49 -6.44
C ASN A 62 -4.84 -12.59 -5.49
N GLN A 63 -3.55 -12.61 -5.18
CA GLN A 63 -2.90 -13.53 -4.24
C GLN A 63 -2.60 -12.86 -2.89
N ASN A 64 -3.05 -11.61 -2.70
CA ASN A 64 -2.77 -10.76 -1.55
C ASN A 64 -1.29 -10.36 -1.39
N ASN A 65 -0.47 -10.43 -2.45
CA ASN A 65 0.82 -9.76 -2.40
C ASN A 65 0.60 -8.25 -2.51
N GLY A 66 1.22 -7.52 -1.59
CA GLY A 66 1.21 -6.08 -1.52
C GLY A 66 2.45 -5.46 -2.13
N TYR A 67 2.23 -4.28 -2.68
CA TYR A 67 3.24 -3.49 -3.37
C TYR A 67 3.05 -2.01 -3.03
N LEU A 68 4.14 -1.28 -2.85
CA LEU A 68 4.03 0.19 -2.77
C LEU A 68 3.80 0.72 -4.19
N PHE A 69 2.81 1.59 -4.35
CA PHE A 69 2.42 2.09 -5.67
C PHE A 69 2.73 3.58 -5.80
N ASP A 70 3.56 3.93 -6.79
CA ASP A 70 3.81 5.32 -7.15
C ASP A 70 2.69 5.79 -8.07
N ILE A 71 1.74 6.57 -7.53
CA ILE A 71 0.58 7.04 -8.29
C ILE A 71 0.92 7.96 -9.47
N LYS A 72 2.07 8.66 -9.40
CA LYS A 72 2.51 9.61 -10.42
C LYS A 72 3.18 8.89 -11.58
N LEU A 73 4.06 7.93 -11.26
CA LEU A 73 4.79 7.16 -12.26
C LEU A 73 4.05 5.89 -12.71
N LYS A 74 2.98 5.50 -12.01
CA LYS A 74 2.22 4.25 -12.21
C LYS A 74 3.10 3.01 -12.14
N THR A 75 4.04 2.99 -11.18
CA THR A 75 4.99 1.89 -10.98
C THR A 75 4.82 1.21 -9.63
N LEU A 76 5.10 -0.09 -9.59
CA LEU A 76 5.08 -0.92 -8.38
C LEU A 76 6.49 -1.06 -7.78
N ASP A 77 6.58 -1.00 -6.45
CA ASP A 77 7.75 -1.40 -5.68
C ASP A 77 7.41 -2.69 -4.91
N LEU A 78 8.17 -3.74 -5.21
CA LEU A 78 7.86 -5.13 -4.85
C LEU A 78 8.26 -5.54 -3.43
N ASN A 79 8.69 -4.59 -2.60
CA ASN A 79 9.24 -4.89 -1.28
C ASN A 79 8.19 -5.29 -0.23
N MET A 80 6.90 -5.00 -0.44
CA MET A 80 5.86 -5.22 0.60
C MET A 80 5.48 -6.69 0.81
N LYS A 81 5.51 -7.51 -0.25
CA LYS A 81 5.20 -8.95 -0.25
C LYS A 81 3.81 -9.25 0.35
N LEU A 82 3.59 -10.48 0.82
CA LEU A 82 2.29 -10.96 1.31
C LEU A 82 1.70 -10.02 2.37
N CYS A 83 0.45 -9.62 2.13
CA CYS A 83 -0.34 -8.75 2.99
C CYS A 83 -1.65 -9.41 3.38
N ARG A 84 -2.25 -8.95 4.48
CA ARG A 84 -3.64 -9.26 4.84
C ARG A 84 -4.49 -8.01 4.65
N TYR A 85 -5.60 -8.14 3.92
CA TYR A 85 -6.60 -7.10 3.76
C TYR A 85 -7.85 -7.44 4.57
N LYS A 86 -8.35 -6.47 5.35
CA LYS A 86 -9.59 -6.62 6.13
C LYS A 86 -10.44 -5.36 5.99
N LYS A 87 -11.65 -5.49 5.41
CA LYS A 87 -12.62 -4.39 5.35
C LYS A 87 -13.20 -4.15 6.76
N ASP A 88 -13.37 -2.89 7.15
CA ASP A 88 -13.96 -2.55 8.44
C ASP A 88 -15.49 -2.73 8.36
N GLU A 89 -16.07 -3.58 9.21
CA GLU A 89 -17.51 -3.95 9.18
C GLU A 89 -18.44 -3.01 9.97
N ARG A 90 -18.12 -1.71 10.03
CA ARG A 90 -18.99 -0.74 10.73
C ARG A 90 -20.09 -0.18 9.84
#